data_AF-C5KY45-F1
#
_entry.id   AF-C5KY45-F1
#
_cell.length_a   1.000
_cell.length_b   1.000
_cell.length_c   1.000
_cell.angle_alpha   90.00
_cell.angle_beta   90.00
_cell.angle_gamma   90.00
#
_symmetry.space_group_name_H-M   'P 1'
#
loop_
_entity.id
_entity.type
_entity.pdbx_description
1 polymer ?
#
loop_
_entity_poly.entity_id
_entity_poly.type
_entity_poly.pdbx_seq_one_letter_code
_entity_poly.pdbx_strand_id
1 'polypeptide(L)' 'MCVLELIHLFVEVLDGYFGNVCELDLVFHFDKVYHILDELLLDGEIEDTSSAVILEKLRQSDKLD' A
#
# COMPACT_ATOMS: atom_id res chain seq x y z
N MET A 1 -3.61 -4.03 19.15
CA MET A 1 -3.68 -5.15 18.20
C MET A 1 -3.94 -4.61 16.80
N CYS A 2 -5.01 -3.83 16.60
CA CYS A 2 -5.38 -3.27 15.29
C CYS A 2 -4.26 -2.51 14.55
N VAL A 3 -3.48 -1.66 15.23
CA VAL A 3 -2.37 -0.92 14.59
C VAL A 3 -1.26 -1.85 14.08
N LEU A 4 -0.95 -2.92 14.80
CA LEU A 4 0.08 -3.87 14.37
C LEU A 4 -0.40 -4.68 13.15
N GLU A 5 -1.67 -5.07 13.13
CA GLU A 5 -2.29 -5.72 11.97
C GLU A 5 -2.32 -4.80 10.75
N LEU A 6 -2.61 -3.51 10.95
CA LEU A 6 -2.52 -2.50 9.90
C LEU A 6 -1.09 -2.37 9.34
N ILE A 7 -0.08 -2.34 10.20
CA ILE A 7 1.33 -2.32 9.77
C ILE A 7 1.66 -3.59 8.97
N HIS A 8 1.18 -4.76 9.42
CA HIS A 8 1.38 -6.01 8.69
C HIS A 8 0.71 -5.98 7.31
N LEU A 9 -0.54 -5.52 7.23
CA LEU A 9 -1.26 -5.36 5.96
C LEU A 9 -0.52 -4.39 5.02
N PHE A 10 -0.02 -3.28 5.55
CA PHE A 10 0.73 -2.30 4.77
C PHE A 10 2.00 -2.93 4.16
N VAL A 11 2.76 -3.69 4.95
CA VAL A 11 3.96 -4.40 4.46
C VAL A 11 3.60 -5.48 3.44
N GLU A 12 2.48 -6.21 3.63
CA GLU A 12 1.99 -7.21 2.68
C GLU A 12 1.62 -6.58 1.32
N VAL A 13 0.92 -5.44 1.34
CA VAL A 13 0.57 -4.71 0.12
C VAL A 13 1.81 -4.15 -0.57
N LEU A 14 2.77 -3.61 0.18
CA LEU A 14 4.05 -3.14 -0.36
C LEU A 14 4.81 -4.27 -1.07
N ASP A 15 4.91 -5.44 -0.43
CA ASP A 15 5.57 -6.59 -1.02
C ASP A 15 4.85 -7.09 -2.28
N GLY A 16 3.51 -7.12 -2.25
CA GLY A 16 2.68 -7.49 -3.41
C GLY A 16 2.73 -6.49 -4.57
N TYR A 17 2.97 -5.21 -4.29
CA TYR A 17 3.08 -4.16 -5.30
C TYR A 17 4.46 -4.12 -5.94
N PHE A 18 5.54 -4.13 -5.15
CA PHE A 18 6.93 -4.04 -5.65
C PHE A 18 7.49 -5.40 -6.10
N GLY A 19 6.93 -6.51 -5.63
CA GLY A 19 7.39 -7.85 -5.96
C GLY A 19 8.75 -8.17 -5.33
N ASN A 20 8.77 -8.34 -4.00
CA ASN A 20 9.94 -8.42 -3.12
C ASN A 20 10.48 -7.03 -2.74
N VAL A 21 9.74 -6.36 -1.85
CA VAL A 21 10.04 -4.97 -1.44
C VAL A 21 11.34 -4.89 -0.62
N CYS A 22 12.14 -3.85 -0.86
CA CYS A 22 13.31 -3.54 -0.05
C CYS A 22 13.35 -2.07 0.38
N GLU A 23 14.22 -1.74 1.33
CA GLU A 23 14.39 -0.37 1.86
C GLU A 23 14.68 0.68 0.79
N LEU A 24 15.37 0.30 -0.29
CA LEU A 24 15.66 1.21 -1.40
C LEU A 24 14.39 1.58 -2.18
N ASP A 25 13.43 0.66 -2.30
CA ASP A 25 12.14 0.95 -2.94
C ASP A 25 11.39 2.04 -2.18
N LEU A 26 11.43 2.00 -0.84
CA LEU A 26 10.81 3.02 0.00
C LEU A 26 11.50 4.39 -0.15
N VAL A 27 12.83 4.41 -0.29
CA VAL A 27 13.60 5.65 -0.44
C VAL A 27 13.43 6.26 -1.82
N PHE A 28 13.42 5.44 -2.88
CA PHE A 28 13.39 5.91 -4.27
C PHE A 28 11.99 6.10 -4.85
N HIS A 29 10.98 5.40 -4.32
CA HIS A 29 9.59 5.47 -4.78
C HIS A 29 8.64 5.89 -3.65
N PHE A 30 9.06 6.87 -2.84
CA PHE A 30 8.28 7.32 -1.68
C PHE A 30 6.89 7.82 -2.08
N ASP A 31 6.75 8.43 -3.26
CA ASP A 31 5.48 8.86 -3.85
C ASP A 31 4.51 7.68 -4.00
N LYS A 32 4.97 6.56 -4.53
CA LYS A 32 4.17 5.32 -4.65
C LYS A 32 3.84 4.73 -3.29
N VAL A 33 4.75 4.79 -2.33
CA VAL A 33 4.50 4.32 -0.96
C VAL A 33 3.40 5.13 -0.28
N TYR A 34 3.39 6.46 -0.45
CA TYR A 34 2.29 7.30 0.05
C TYR A 34 0.98 6.99 -0.65
N HIS A 35 0.99 6.78 -1.97
CA HIS A 35 -0.20 6.38 -2.71
C HIS A 35 -0.78 5.04 -2.23
N ILE A 36 0.09 4.08 -1.92
CA ILE A 36 -0.32 2.80 -1.30
C ILE A 36 -0.92 3.04 0.08
N LEU A 37 -0.32 3.91 0.90
CA LEU A 37 -0.84 4.22 2.24
C LEU A 37 -2.22 4.87 2.17
N ASP A 38 -2.46 5.74 1.20
CA ASP A 38 -3.75 6.42 0.99
C ASP A 38 -4.88 5.42 0.60
N GLU A 39 -4.56 4.32 -0.09
CA GLU A 39 -5.53 3.24 -0.36
C GLU A 39 -5.82 2.34 0.87
N LEU A 40 -4.95 2.38 1.90
CA LEU A 40 -5.19 1.69 3.16
C LEU A 40 -5.92 2.57 4.18
N LEU A 41 -5.60 3.86 4.21
CA LEU A 41 -6.07 4.81 5.21
C LEU A 41 -6.55 6.11 4.55
N LEU A 42 -7.73 6.56 4.97
CA LEU A 42 -8.26 7.86 4.59
C LEU A 42 -8.71 8.62 5.84
N ASP A 43 -8.26 9.87 5.98
CA ASP A 43 -8.59 10.74 7.13
C ASP A 43 -8.25 10.11 8.51
N GLY A 44 -7.30 9.18 8.55
CA GLY A 44 -6.90 8.46 9.76
C GLY A 44 -7.77 7.24 10.10
N GLU A 45 -8.75 6.91 9.27
CA GLU A 45 -9.58 5.71 9.36
C GLU A 45 -9.16 4.67 8.30
N ILE A 46 -9.48 3.40 8.54
CA ILE A 46 -9.19 2.32 7.60
C ILE A 46 -10.18 2.39 6.44
N GLU A 47 -9.68 2.55 5.21
CA GLU A 47 -10.52 2.53 4.01
C GLU A 47 -10.76 1.08 3.57
N ASP A 48 -9.68 0.35 3.31
CA ASP A 48 -9.73 -1.02 2.79
C ASP A 48 -8.80 -1.95 3.58
N THR A 49 -9.21 -3.22 3.70
CA THR A 49 -8.46 -4.25 4.44
C THR A 49 -8.05 -5.44 3.58
N SER A 50 -8.55 -5.51 2.34
CA SER A 50 -8.25 -6.61 1.44
C SER A 50 -7.05 -6.28 0.57
N SER A 51 -5.92 -6.95 0.82
CA SER A 51 -4.69 -6.77 0.03
C SER A 51 -4.94 -6.99 -1.47
N ALA A 52 -5.81 -7.93 -1.85
CA ALA A 52 -6.17 -8.17 -3.24
C ALA A 52 -6.92 -7.01 -3.91
N VAL A 53 -7.87 -6.38 -3.19
CA VAL A 53 -8.64 -5.23 -3.69
C VAL A 53 -7.73 -4.02 -3.82
N ILE A 54 -6.93 -3.75 -2.79
CA ILE A 54 -5.97 -2.63 -2.77
C ILE A 54 -4.99 -2.75 -3.94
N LEU A 55 -4.39 -3.92 -4.16
CA LEU A 55 -3.47 -4.15 -5.28
C LEU A 55 -4.16 -3.98 -6.64
N GLU A 56 -5.43 -4.34 -6.78
CA GLU A 56 -6.19 -4.10 -8.00
C GLU A 56 -6.42 -2.61 -8.25
N LYS A 57 -6.85 -1.86 -7.23
CA LYS A 57 -7.05 -0.40 -7.30
C LYS A 57 -5.75 0.31 -7.66
N LEU A 58 -4.64 -0.03 -7.01
CA LEU A 58 -3.32 0.53 -7.31
C LEU A 58 -2.92 0.33 -8.77
N ARG A 59 -3.13 -0.88 -9.30
CA ARG A 59 -2.87 -1.19 -10.72
C ARG A 59 -3.80 -0.47 -11.69
N GLN A 60 -5.00 -0.11 -11.27
CA GLN A 60 -5.90 0.71 -12.07
C GLN A 60 -5.44 2.18 -12.05
N SER A 61 -5.02 2.68 -10.89
CA SER A 61 -4.50 4.03 -10.72
C SER A 61 -3.23 4.25 -11.56
N ASP A 62 -2.25 3.33 -11.50
CA ASP A 62 -1.03 3.41 -12.33
C ASP A 62 -1.28 3.38 -13.85
N LYS A 63 -2.47 2.97 -14.31
CA LYS A 63 -2.82 2.99 -15.75
C LYS A 63 -3.42 4.31 -16.21
N LEU A 64 -3.91 5.12 -15.27
CA LEU A 64 -4.57 6.39 -15.57
C LEU A 64 -3.57 7.56 -15.61
N ASP A 65 -2.43 7.41 -14.94
CA ASP A 65 -1.25 8.28 -15.02
C ASP A 65 -0.38 7.96 -16.26
#